data_AF-R7NG84-F1
#
_entry.id   AF-R7NG84-F1
#
_cell.length_a   1.000
_cell.length_b   1.000
_cell.length_c   1.000
_cell.angle_alpha   90.00
_cell.angle_beta   90.00
_cell.angle_gamma   90.00
#
_symmetry.space_group_name_H-M   'P 1'
#
loop_
_entity.id
_entity.type
_entity.pdbx_description
1 polymer ?
#
loop_
_entity_poly.entity_id
_entity_poly.type
_entity_poly.pdbx_seq_one_letter_code
_entity_poly.pdbx_strand_id
1 'polypeptide(L)'
;MEDYLKIFIDREYPSFIDKYLNTSTLSRLKNVTQFCGCDYTKLYHPLFLYTRYDHSLVVAHMTWHFTHDKKETIAALLHDVGTPCFAHCIDYVFGDYLNQETSEASIADIVKKDKELVSYLIEDGICLEELEQLELYPILENKSPQLCTDRLDGVLHTCYIWLHTHSLEEIKEVYDHLVVLENEQGNKEIGLDDVVVAEKFVAMIFTYAKELQGNTDKYVMNYISEIVKLAVQKGLISLEDLYVKTEEEIIRVFQEFFLSWNNFKNAECLVRTNQKPEGFYVSLDVKKRNVIPLIKVNQEVKRIVEVSSFAEEIYFELKNYHDTDFAYVRKIKICN
;
A
#
# COMPACT_ATOMS: atom_id res chain seq x y z
N MET A 1 -15.26 8.26 -0.26
CA MET A 1 -13.98 8.94 -0.01
C MET A 1 -14.05 9.86 1.19
N GLU A 2 -14.80 10.97 1.18
CA GLU A 2 -14.85 11.91 2.33
C GLU A 2 -15.17 11.23 3.67
N ASP A 3 -16.17 10.36 3.71
CA ASP A 3 -16.55 9.68 4.95
C ASP A 3 -15.49 8.69 5.47
N TYR A 4 -14.66 8.13 4.58
CA TYR A 4 -13.50 7.31 4.96
C TYR A 4 -12.41 8.18 5.59
N LEU A 5 -12.05 9.29 4.94
CA LEU A 5 -11.01 10.20 5.44
C LEU A 5 -11.38 10.81 6.81
N LYS A 6 -12.68 11.09 7.04
CA LYS A 6 -13.18 11.63 8.33
C LYS A 6 -12.93 10.73 9.53
N ILE A 7 -12.70 9.42 9.35
CA ILE A 7 -12.37 8.53 10.47
C ILE A 7 -11.03 8.93 11.11
N PHE A 8 -10.06 9.31 10.28
CA PHE A 8 -8.67 9.43 10.71
C PHE A 8 -8.29 10.85 11.13
N ILE A 9 -9.11 11.84 10.76
CA ILE A 9 -8.87 13.24 11.13
C ILE A 9 -9.09 13.41 12.63
N ASP A 10 -8.00 13.72 13.34
CA ASP A 10 -8.04 14.05 14.75
C ASP A 10 -8.88 15.32 15.02
N ARG A 11 -9.41 15.44 16.24
CA ARG A 11 -10.11 16.65 16.71
C ARG A 11 -9.20 17.87 16.64
N GLU A 12 -7.93 17.70 16.98
CA GLU A 12 -6.89 18.72 16.77
C GLU A 12 -6.29 18.52 15.38
N TYR A 13 -6.88 19.16 14.37
CA TYR A 13 -6.39 19.06 13.00
C TYR A 13 -4.97 19.65 12.85
N PRO A 14 -4.01 18.92 12.25
CA PRO A 14 -2.62 19.36 12.10
C PRO A 14 -2.46 20.40 10.97
N SER A 15 -2.97 21.62 11.15
CA SER A 15 -3.03 22.66 10.10
C SER A 15 -1.69 23.04 9.46
N PHE A 16 -0.55 22.71 10.09
CA PHE A 16 0.77 22.91 9.51
C PHE A 16 1.01 22.05 8.25
N ILE A 17 0.27 20.94 8.04
CA ILE A 17 0.41 20.10 6.85
C ILE A 17 -0.17 20.76 5.59
N ASP A 18 -1.11 21.71 5.74
CA ASP A 18 -1.88 22.26 4.62
C ASP A 18 -0.99 22.91 3.55
N LYS A 19 0.13 23.53 3.95
CA LYS A 19 1.08 24.14 3.01
C LYS A 19 1.75 23.08 2.12
N TYR A 20 1.94 21.87 2.61
CA TYR A 20 2.58 20.77 1.86
C TYR A 20 1.64 20.14 0.81
N LEU A 21 0.33 20.11 1.09
CA LEU A 21 -0.67 19.40 0.28
C LEU A 21 -0.78 19.88 -1.17
N ASN A 22 -0.38 21.12 -1.43
CA ASN A 22 -0.46 21.74 -2.76
C ASN A 22 0.89 21.84 -3.48
N THR A 23 1.97 21.34 -2.87
CA THR A 23 3.27 21.27 -3.54
C THR A 23 3.20 20.38 -4.78
N SER A 24 4.09 20.63 -5.74
CA SER A 24 4.10 19.87 -7.00
C SER A 24 4.40 18.38 -6.76
N THR A 25 5.26 18.09 -5.78
CA THR A 25 5.64 16.73 -5.37
C THR A 25 4.45 15.93 -4.85
N LEU A 26 3.65 16.51 -3.94
CA LEU A 26 2.46 15.84 -3.40
C LEU A 26 1.33 15.80 -4.42
N SER A 27 1.10 16.87 -5.17
CA SER A 27 0.06 16.91 -6.18
C SER A 27 0.27 15.85 -7.28
N ARG A 28 1.53 15.48 -7.58
CA ARG A 28 1.85 14.38 -8.50
C ARG A 28 1.22 13.06 -8.04
N LEU A 29 1.26 12.75 -6.74
CA LEU A 29 0.78 11.49 -6.17
C LEU A 29 -0.73 11.27 -6.36
N LYS A 30 -1.51 12.32 -6.66
CA LYS A 30 -2.92 12.21 -7.06
C LYS A 30 -3.12 11.44 -8.37
N ASN A 31 -2.04 11.21 -9.12
CA ASN A 31 -2.06 10.49 -10.39
C ASN A 31 -1.34 9.13 -10.31
N VAL A 32 -1.02 8.67 -9.08
CA VAL A 32 -0.40 7.38 -8.81
C VAL A 32 -1.36 6.56 -7.97
N THR A 33 -1.84 5.44 -8.51
CA THR A 33 -2.84 4.60 -7.83
C THR A 33 -2.21 3.81 -6.69
N GLN A 34 -3.00 3.57 -5.63
CA GLN A 34 -2.55 2.75 -4.50
C GLN A 34 -2.51 1.26 -4.88
N PHE A 35 -3.51 0.78 -5.62
CA PHE A 35 -3.78 -0.64 -5.83
C PHE A 35 -3.03 -1.26 -7.02
N CYS A 36 -1.83 -0.78 -7.34
CA CYS A 36 -0.90 -1.43 -8.28
C CYS A 36 -1.56 -1.88 -9.61
N GLY A 37 -2.32 -0.99 -10.24
CA GLY A 37 -2.98 -1.24 -11.53
C GLY A 37 -4.33 -1.99 -11.47
N CYS A 38 -4.81 -2.36 -10.27
CA CYS A 38 -6.14 -2.94 -10.09
C CYS A 38 -7.27 -2.00 -10.51
N ASP A 39 -7.06 -0.69 -10.47
CA ASP A 39 -7.99 0.34 -10.95
C ASP A 39 -8.27 0.25 -12.47
N TYR A 40 -7.44 -0.47 -13.23
CA TYR A 40 -7.47 -0.50 -14.69
C TYR A 40 -8.01 -1.81 -15.29
N THR A 41 -8.56 -2.70 -14.46
CA THR A 41 -9.14 -3.98 -14.88
C THR A 41 -10.46 -4.25 -14.14
N LYS A 42 -11.37 -5.03 -14.75
CA LYS A 42 -12.59 -5.50 -14.10
C LYS A 42 -12.36 -6.72 -13.18
N LEU A 43 -11.12 -7.13 -12.95
CA LEU A 43 -10.81 -8.16 -11.94
C LEU A 43 -11.04 -7.63 -10.53
N TYR A 44 -10.98 -6.31 -10.35
CA TYR A 44 -11.31 -5.60 -9.11
C TYR A 44 -12.28 -4.46 -9.39
N HIS A 45 -12.96 -3.99 -8.35
CA HIS A 45 -13.89 -2.87 -8.44
C HIS A 45 -13.74 -1.96 -7.22
N PRO A 46 -12.62 -1.23 -7.03
CA PRO A 46 -12.47 -0.35 -5.88
C PRO A 46 -13.64 0.64 -5.74
N LEU A 47 -14.06 0.94 -4.50
CA LEU A 47 -15.21 1.82 -4.25
C LEU A 47 -15.04 3.22 -4.85
N PHE A 48 -13.81 3.71 -4.85
CA PHE A 48 -13.39 4.97 -5.44
C PHE A 48 -11.90 4.91 -5.73
N LEU A 49 -11.43 5.81 -6.59
CA LEU A 49 -9.99 5.97 -6.86
C LEU A 49 -9.30 6.37 -5.55
N TYR A 50 -8.36 5.55 -5.11
CA TYR A 50 -7.54 5.79 -3.93
C TYR A 50 -6.08 5.83 -4.37
N THR A 51 -5.44 6.96 -4.13
CA THR A 51 -4.12 7.28 -4.68
C THR A 51 -3.07 7.33 -3.58
N ARG A 52 -1.80 7.39 -3.98
CA ARG A 52 -0.69 7.59 -3.06
C ARG A 52 -0.84 8.91 -2.27
N TYR A 53 -1.47 9.93 -2.87
CA TYR A 53 -1.78 11.17 -2.16
C TYR A 53 -2.77 10.94 -1.01
N ASP A 54 -3.83 10.16 -1.25
CA ASP A 54 -4.85 9.87 -0.24
C ASP A 54 -4.28 9.01 0.89
N HIS A 55 -3.45 8.02 0.54
CA HIS A 55 -2.68 7.21 1.47
C HIS A 55 -1.76 8.06 2.35
N SER A 56 -0.91 8.90 1.75
CA SER A 56 -0.02 9.80 2.50
C SER A 56 -0.78 10.75 3.44
N LEU A 57 -1.96 11.24 3.03
CA LEU A 57 -2.79 12.08 3.87
C LEU A 57 -3.37 11.31 5.07
N VAL A 58 -3.88 10.09 4.85
CA VAL A 58 -4.40 9.23 5.92
C VAL A 58 -3.28 8.86 6.90
N VAL A 59 -2.13 8.43 6.39
CA VAL A 59 -0.96 8.05 7.19
C VAL A 59 -0.47 9.24 8.03
N ALA A 60 -0.39 10.44 7.47
CA ALA A 60 -0.06 11.65 8.22
C ALA A 60 -1.06 11.94 9.35
N HIS A 61 -2.36 11.81 9.09
CA HIS A 61 -3.39 12.01 10.11
C HIS A 61 -3.34 10.98 11.24
N MET A 62 -3.17 9.69 10.90
CA MET A 62 -2.99 8.63 11.90
C MET A 62 -1.73 8.87 12.73
N THR A 63 -0.62 9.24 12.09
CA THR A 63 0.64 9.54 12.77
C THR A 63 0.46 10.70 13.76
N TRP A 64 -0.17 11.80 13.32
CA TRP A 64 -0.50 12.92 14.21
C TRP A 64 -1.38 12.49 15.39
N HIS A 65 -2.42 11.71 15.14
CA HIS A 65 -3.30 11.19 16.19
C HIS A 65 -2.53 10.43 17.28
N PHE A 66 -1.56 9.59 16.90
CA PHE A 66 -0.81 8.77 17.85
C PHE A 66 0.36 9.50 18.52
N THR A 67 0.96 10.49 17.87
CA THR A 67 2.23 11.07 18.34
C THR A 67 2.12 12.53 18.74
N HIS A 68 1.20 13.28 18.11
CA HIS A 68 1.15 14.74 18.13
C HIS A 68 2.52 15.38 17.82
N ASP A 69 3.37 14.67 17.06
CA ASP A 69 4.70 15.12 16.68
C ASP A 69 4.67 15.70 15.26
N LYS A 70 5.07 16.97 15.15
CA LYS A 70 5.05 17.71 13.88
C LYS A 70 6.02 17.13 12.85
N LYS A 71 7.23 16.75 13.25
CA LYS A 71 8.26 16.24 12.32
C LYS A 71 7.85 14.87 11.79
N GLU A 72 7.41 13.98 12.68
CA GLU A 72 6.95 12.64 12.32
C GLU A 72 5.72 12.70 11.40
N THR A 73 4.80 13.63 11.65
CA THR A 73 3.63 13.86 10.79
C THR A 73 4.03 14.32 9.38
N ILE A 74 5.02 15.20 9.25
CA ILE A 74 5.51 15.66 7.95
C ILE A 74 6.27 14.53 7.24
N ALA A 75 7.10 13.76 7.95
CA ALA A 75 7.74 12.57 7.39
C ALA A 75 6.69 11.57 6.87
N ALA A 76 5.64 11.33 7.65
CA ALA A 76 4.51 10.49 7.27
C ALA A 76 3.76 11.01 6.04
N LEU A 77 3.64 12.32 5.84
CA LEU A 77 3.05 12.89 4.64
C LEU A 77 3.94 12.70 3.39
N LEU A 78 5.26 12.61 3.57
CA LEU A 78 6.22 12.58 2.48
C LEU A 78 6.78 11.18 2.20
N HIS A 79 6.48 10.15 3.01
CA HIS A 79 7.12 8.84 2.92
C HIS A 79 7.00 8.20 1.52
N ASP A 80 5.87 8.40 0.85
CA ASP A 80 5.54 7.74 -0.41
C ASP A 80 5.85 8.57 -1.67
N VAL A 81 6.53 9.72 -1.53
CA VAL A 81 6.81 10.62 -2.68
C VAL A 81 7.77 10.03 -3.71
N GLY A 82 8.48 8.96 -3.35
CA GLY A 82 9.34 8.19 -4.24
C GLY A 82 8.58 7.25 -5.18
N THR A 83 7.30 7.00 -4.95
CA THR A 83 6.53 5.97 -5.64
C THR A 83 6.30 6.32 -7.13
N PRO A 84 6.64 5.41 -8.07
CA PRO A 84 6.36 5.60 -9.49
C PRO A 84 4.90 5.25 -9.84
N CYS A 85 4.48 5.63 -11.05
CA CYS A 85 3.26 5.12 -11.67
C CYS A 85 3.19 3.59 -11.57
N PHE A 86 2.01 3.07 -11.21
CA PHE A 86 1.71 1.66 -10.95
C PHE A 86 2.41 1.04 -9.72
N ALA A 87 3.09 1.86 -8.91
CA ALA A 87 3.70 1.48 -7.63
C ALA A 87 4.50 0.17 -7.72
N HIS A 88 4.16 -0.83 -6.90
CA HIS A 88 4.93 -2.09 -6.81
C HIS A 88 4.89 -2.96 -8.07
N CYS A 89 4.07 -2.64 -9.07
CA CYS A 89 4.23 -3.23 -10.41
C CYS A 89 5.62 -2.96 -10.98
N ILE A 90 6.24 -1.83 -10.62
CA ILE A 90 7.55 -1.44 -11.13
C ILE A 90 8.67 -2.24 -10.46
N ASP A 91 8.49 -2.72 -9.22
CA ASP A 91 9.43 -3.68 -8.63
C ASP A 91 9.52 -4.96 -9.47
N TYR A 92 8.38 -5.42 -10.02
CA TYR A 92 8.32 -6.59 -10.90
C TYR A 92 8.99 -6.33 -12.26
N VAL A 93 9.01 -5.08 -12.73
CA VAL A 93 9.79 -4.68 -13.92
C VAL A 93 11.27 -4.97 -13.69
N PHE A 94 11.76 -4.75 -12.46
CA PHE A 94 13.14 -5.03 -12.06
C PHE A 94 13.38 -6.45 -11.55
N GLY A 95 12.33 -7.29 -11.49
CA GLY A 95 12.41 -8.67 -11.01
C GLY A 95 12.43 -8.80 -9.48
N ASP A 96 12.10 -7.73 -8.76
CA ASP A 96 12.01 -7.70 -7.30
C ASP A 96 10.59 -8.06 -6.83
N TYR A 97 10.27 -9.36 -6.88
CA TYR A 97 8.96 -9.86 -6.46
C TYR A 97 8.85 -10.01 -4.93
N LEU A 98 9.98 -10.22 -4.25
CA LEU A 98 10.04 -10.67 -2.85
C LEU A 98 10.26 -9.53 -1.86
N ASN A 99 11.02 -8.49 -2.23
CA ASN A 99 11.25 -7.34 -1.36
C ASN A 99 10.33 -6.18 -1.74
N GLN A 100 10.09 -5.96 -3.03
CA GLN A 100 9.23 -4.89 -3.54
C GLN A 100 9.65 -3.49 -3.05
N GLU A 101 10.94 -3.18 -3.18
CA GLU A 101 11.58 -1.94 -2.68
C GLU A 101 12.47 -1.28 -3.75
N THR A 102 12.69 -1.92 -4.90
CA THR A 102 13.66 -1.47 -5.91
C THR A 102 13.19 -0.27 -6.72
N SER A 103 11.88 -0.04 -6.80
CA SER A 103 11.28 0.98 -7.67
C SER A 103 11.11 2.36 -7.02
N GLU A 104 11.28 2.47 -5.72
CA GLU A 104 11.14 3.75 -5.02
C GLU A 104 12.33 4.66 -5.31
N ALA A 105 12.03 5.90 -5.74
CA ALA A 105 13.05 6.92 -5.87
C ALA A 105 13.39 7.52 -4.49
N SER A 106 14.64 7.94 -4.29
CA SER A 106 15.05 8.66 -3.08
C SER A 106 14.13 9.86 -2.82
N ILE A 107 13.58 9.92 -1.62
CA ILE A 107 12.73 11.02 -1.15
C ILE A 107 13.49 12.34 -1.28
N ALA A 108 14.76 12.38 -0.85
CA ALA A 108 15.61 13.54 -0.93
C ALA A 108 15.81 14.02 -2.38
N ASP A 109 15.99 13.10 -3.33
CA ASP A 109 16.19 13.46 -4.74
C ASP A 109 14.91 13.96 -5.42
N ILE A 110 13.74 13.46 -5.01
CA ILE A 110 12.45 14.00 -5.44
C ILE A 110 12.23 15.39 -4.83
N VAL A 111 12.39 15.52 -3.50
CA VAL A 111 12.14 16.76 -2.77
C VAL A 111 13.03 17.90 -3.24
N LYS A 112 14.33 17.66 -3.52
CA LYS A 112 15.26 18.69 -4.03
C LYS A 112 14.80 19.37 -5.32
N LYS A 113 13.95 18.71 -6.12
CA LYS A 113 13.41 19.27 -7.38
C LYS A 113 12.27 20.27 -7.11
N ASP A 114 11.67 20.24 -5.93
CA ASP A 114 10.55 21.08 -5.54
C ASP A 114 10.99 22.17 -4.55
N LYS A 115 11.29 23.36 -5.08
CA LYS A 115 11.83 24.48 -4.29
C LYS A 115 10.87 24.98 -3.20
N GLU A 116 9.57 24.87 -3.44
CA GLU A 116 8.56 25.28 -2.46
C GLU A 116 8.55 24.31 -1.29
N LEU A 117 8.52 23.00 -1.59
CA LEU A 117 8.61 21.95 -0.58
C LEU A 117 9.90 22.07 0.26
N VAL A 118 11.04 22.32 -0.38
CA VAL A 118 12.31 22.56 0.33
C VAL A 118 12.23 23.76 1.26
N SER A 119 11.62 24.88 0.83
CA SER A 119 11.43 26.06 1.67
C SER A 119 10.61 25.74 2.92
N TYR A 120 9.51 25.01 2.76
CA TYR A 120 8.64 24.63 3.87
C TYR A 120 9.32 23.71 4.88
N LEU A 121 10.12 22.75 4.41
CA LEU A 121 10.91 21.87 5.29
C LEU A 121 11.94 22.66 6.09
N ILE A 122 12.62 23.64 5.47
CA ILE A 122 13.56 24.54 6.15
C ILE A 122 12.86 25.36 7.24
N GLU A 123 11.68 25.92 6.93
CA GLU A 123 10.87 26.67 7.89
C GLU A 123 10.46 25.81 9.10
N ASP A 124 10.18 24.53 8.88
CA ASP A 124 9.78 23.60 9.94
C ASP A 124 10.97 22.87 10.60
N GLY A 125 12.20 23.18 10.19
CA GLY A 125 13.43 22.64 10.78
C GLY A 125 13.63 21.14 10.52
N ILE A 126 13.18 20.65 9.37
CA ILE A 126 13.32 19.26 8.93
C ILE A 126 14.42 19.19 7.88
N CYS A 127 15.43 18.36 8.10
CA CYS A 127 16.46 18.12 7.08
C CYS A 127 16.08 16.93 6.19
N LEU A 128 16.62 16.90 4.97
CA LEU A 128 16.30 15.84 4.00
C LEU A 128 16.81 14.48 4.46
N GLU A 129 17.91 14.44 5.20
CA GLU A 129 18.50 13.21 5.75
C GLU A 129 17.59 12.57 6.81
N GLU A 130 16.78 13.36 7.53
CA GLU A 130 15.76 12.84 8.46
C GLU A 130 14.63 12.13 7.70
N LEU A 131 14.27 12.62 6.50
CA LEU A 131 13.20 12.03 5.68
C LEU A 131 13.57 10.69 5.03
N GLU A 132 14.87 10.39 4.92
CA GLU A 132 15.39 9.11 4.38
C GLU A 132 15.54 8.05 5.49
N GLN A 133 15.37 8.41 6.76
CA GLN A 133 15.55 7.54 7.91
C GLN A 133 14.21 7.28 8.62
N LEU A 134 13.23 6.77 7.87
CA LEU A 134 11.88 6.53 8.37
C LEU A 134 11.85 5.53 9.54
N GLU A 135 12.87 4.68 9.68
CA GLU A 135 13.04 3.77 10.82
C GLU A 135 13.21 4.47 12.17
N LEU A 136 13.51 5.78 12.18
CA LEU A 136 13.53 6.60 13.39
C LEU A 136 12.12 6.91 13.93
N TYR A 137 11.09 6.65 13.13
CA TYR A 137 9.70 6.97 13.39
C TYR A 137 8.85 5.68 13.45
N PRO A 138 8.93 4.89 14.54
CA PRO A 138 8.35 3.55 14.60
C PRO A 138 6.82 3.51 14.59
N ILE A 139 6.14 4.65 14.77
CA ILE A 139 4.69 4.75 14.55
C ILE A 139 4.36 4.89 13.07
N LEU A 140 5.18 5.63 12.31
CA LEU A 140 5.05 5.74 10.85
C LEU A 140 5.43 4.42 10.15
N GLU A 141 6.67 3.97 10.35
CA GLU A 141 7.22 2.79 9.69
C GLU A 141 7.90 1.88 10.70
N ASN A 142 7.55 0.59 10.66
CA ASN A 142 8.10 -0.39 11.58
C ASN A 142 8.38 -1.73 10.89
N LYS A 143 9.35 -2.48 11.41
CA LYS A 143 9.79 -3.74 10.81
C LYS A 143 8.67 -4.76 10.86
N SER A 144 8.37 -5.38 9.72
CA SER A 144 7.37 -6.47 9.70
C SER A 144 7.77 -7.58 10.68
N PRO A 145 6.82 -8.14 11.48
CA PRO A 145 5.36 -7.97 11.40
C PRO A 145 4.78 -6.92 12.35
N GLN A 146 5.55 -5.94 12.82
CA GLN A 146 5.10 -4.91 13.75
C GLN A 146 4.06 -3.99 13.10
N LEU A 147 3.15 -3.40 13.85
CA LEU A 147 2.14 -2.48 13.30
C LEU A 147 2.65 -1.03 13.30
N CYS A 148 2.41 -0.33 12.18
CA CYS A 148 2.69 1.09 11.97
C CYS A 148 1.57 1.71 11.12
N THR A 149 1.53 3.03 10.96
CA THR A 149 0.43 3.74 10.27
C THR A 149 0.36 3.45 8.78
N ASP A 150 1.50 3.34 8.08
CA ASP A 150 1.54 2.90 6.67
C ASP A 150 0.83 1.55 6.50
N ARG A 151 1.27 0.55 7.28
CA ARG A 151 0.72 -0.81 7.22
C ARG A 151 -0.73 -0.88 7.70
N LEU A 152 -1.10 -0.06 8.67
CA LEU A 152 -2.46 0.06 9.17
C LEU A 152 -3.41 0.50 8.05
N ASP A 153 -3.10 1.61 7.37
CA ASP A 153 -3.91 2.06 6.24
C ASP A 153 -3.93 1.00 5.12
N GLY A 154 -2.78 0.34 4.87
CA GLY A 154 -2.67 -0.83 4.01
C GLY A 154 -3.77 -1.89 4.23
N VAL A 155 -4.01 -2.24 5.49
CA VAL A 155 -5.05 -3.21 5.88
C VAL A 155 -6.45 -2.60 5.72
N LEU A 156 -6.68 -1.39 6.23
CA LEU A 156 -8.00 -0.76 6.28
C LEU A 156 -8.53 -0.41 4.88
N HIS A 157 -7.71 0.21 4.03
CA HIS A 157 -8.10 0.57 2.67
C HIS A 157 -8.35 -0.68 1.82
N THR A 158 -7.64 -1.78 2.09
CA THR A 158 -7.84 -3.04 1.37
C THR A 158 -9.20 -3.63 1.70
N CYS A 159 -9.54 -3.66 2.98
CA CYS A 159 -10.81 -4.21 3.45
C CYS A 159 -12.01 -3.37 2.98
N TYR A 160 -11.93 -2.04 3.12
CA TYR A 160 -13.05 -1.17 2.80
C TYR A 160 -13.10 -0.80 1.32
N ILE A 161 -12.02 -0.22 0.77
CA ILE A 161 -12.02 0.38 -0.56
C ILE A 161 -11.80 -0.66 -1.65
N TRP A 162 -10.81 -1.53 -1.49
CA TRP A 162 -10.38 -2.44 -2.56
C TRP A 162 -11.30 -3.66 -2.69
N LEU A 163 -11.58 -4.35 -1.58
CA LEU A 163 -12.27 -5.65 -1.56
C LEU A 163 -13.70 -5.61 -1.01
N HIS A 164 -14.08 -4.52 -0.35
CA HIS A 164 -15.44 -4.27 0.17
C HIS A 164 -15.88 -5.34 1.18
N THR A 165 -14.93 -5.89 1.94
CA THR A 165 -15.18 -6.96 2.91
C THR A 165 -15.67 -6.44 4.24
N HIS A 166 -15.39 -5.17 4.55
CA HIS A 166 -15.77 -4.53 5.81
C HIS A 166 -16.44 -3.18 5.56
N SER A 167 -17.36 -2.83 6.45
CA SER A 167 -18.08 -1.55 6.48
C SER A 167 -17.24 -0.43 7.10
N LEU A 168 -17.68 0.81 6.88
CA LEU A 168 -17.03 1.98 7.45
C LEU A 168 -17.09 1.97 9.00
N GLU A 169 -18.19 1.45 9.55
CA GLU A 169 -18.39 1.28 10.98
C GLU A 169 -17.40 0.29 11.59
N GLU A 170 -17.09 -0.81 10.91
CA GLU A 170 -16.10 -1.80 11.36
C GLU A 170 -14.67 -1.23 11.29
N ILE A 171 -14.34 -0.47 10.24
CA ILE A 171 -13.07 0.26 10.16
C ILE A 171 -12.93 1.22 11.33
N LYS A 172 -13.99 2.00 11.62
CA LYS A 172 -14.01 2.95 12.73
C LYS A 172 -13.89 2.26 14.08
N GLU A 173 -14.60 1.15 14.30
CA GLU A 173 -14.54 0.38 15.53
C GLU A 173 -13.10 -0.09 15.82
N VAL A 174 -12.42 -0.65 14.83
CA VAL A 174 -11.02 -1.03 14.98
C VAL A 174 -10.15 0.19 15.29
N TYR A 175 -10.31 1.27 14.53
CA TYR A 175 -9.49 2.48 14.69
C TYR A 175 -9.63 3.12 16.08
N ASP A 176 -10.85 3.19 16.62
CA ASP A 176 -11.15 3.76 17.94
C ASP A 176 -10.48 3.00 19.11
N HIS A 177 -10.10 1.74 18.89
CA HIS A 177 -9.45 0.87 19.88
C HIS A 177 -7.93 0.74 19.70
N LEU A 178 -7.35 1.49 18.75
CA LEU A 178 -5.91 1.53 18.57
C LEU A 178 -5.26 2.43 19.63
N VAL A 179 -4.14 1.97 20.17
CA VAL A 179 -3.35 2.66 21.19
C VAL A 179 -1.86 2.49 20.91
N VAL A 180 -1.04 3.44 21.39
CA VAL A 180 0.42 3.30 21.36
C VAL A 180 0.88 2.49 22.56
N LEU A 181 1.60 1.40 22.31
CA LEU A 181 2.16 0.48 23.29
C LEU A 181 3.69 0.40 23.14
N GLU A 182 4.34 -0.30 24.07
CA GLU A 182 5.76 -0.66 23.96
C GLU A 182 5.88 -2.12 23.54
N ASN A 183 6.69 -2.38 22.51
CA ASN A 183 6.94 -3.74 22.04
C ASN A 183 8.05 -4.43 22.84
N GLU A 184 8.39 -5.66 22.46
CA GLU A 184 9.36 -6.52 23.14
C GLU A 184 10.78 -5.94 23.17
N GLN A 185 11.06 -4.93 22.34
CA GLN A 185 12.36 -4.25 22.24
C GLN A 185 12.33 -2.89 22.97
N GLY A 186 11.21 -2.52 23.60
CA GLY A 186 11.01 -1.23 24.26
C GLY A 186 10.74 -0.06 23.30
N ASN A 187 10.46 -0.34 22.03
CA ASN A 187 10.10 0.68 21.04
C ASN A 187 8.59 0.90 21.03
N LYS A 188 8.16 2.13 20.71
CA LYS A 188 6.75 2.43 20.49
C LYS A 188 6.21 1.65 19.29
N GLU A 189 5.01 1.13 19.41
CA GLU A 189 4.31 0.41 18.34
C GLU A 189 2.79 0.58 18.52
N ILE A 190 2.05 0.62 17.42
CA ILE A 190 0.59 0.63 17.48
C ILE A 190 0.09 -0.76 17.91
N GLY A 191 -0.86 -0.80 18.83
CA GLY A 191 -1.55 -2.02 19.24
C GLY A 191 -3.01 -1.75 19.53
N LEU A 192 -3.69 -2.71 20.14
CA LEU A 192 -5.09 -2.58 20.57
C LEU A 192 -5.24 -2.68 22.08
N ASP A 193 -6.36 -2.21 22.61
CA ASP A 193 -6.71 -2.29 24.03
C ASP A 193 -7.89 -3.22 24.35
N ASP A 194 -8.55 -3.76 23.31
CA ASP A 194 -9.65 -4.72 23.44
C ASP A 194 -9.37 -5.99 22.61
N VAL A 195 -9.46 -7.16 23.26
CA VAL A 195 -9.13 -8.46 22.64
C VAL A 195 -10.12 -8.80 21.52
N VAL A 196 -11.41 -8.52 21.70
CA VAL A 196 -12.44 -8.85 20.70
C VAL A 196 -12.26 -7.97 19.47
N VAL A 197 -11.93 -6.69 19.65
CA VAL A 197 -11.63 -5.79 18.53
C VAL A 197 -10.31 -6.17 17.85
N ALA A 198 -9.31 -6.63 18.61
CA ALA A 198 -8.07 -7.14 18.03
C ALA A 198 -8.30 -8.39 17.16
N GLU A 199 -9.20 -9.28 17.56
CA GLU A 199 -9.60 -10.43 16.73
C GLU A 199 -10.28 -9.98 15.42
N LYS A 200 -11.13 -8.95 15.46
CA LYS A 200 -11.69 -8.35 14.23
C LYS A 200 -10.60 -7.78 13.32
N PHE A 201 -9.62 -7.08 13.89
CA PHE A 201 -8.49 -6.58 13.10
C PHE A 201 -7.62 -7.70 12.52
N VAL A 202 -7.44 -8.81 13.25
CA VAL A 202 -6.77 -10.02 12.73
C VAL A 202 -7.50 -10.59 11.51
N ALA A 203 -8.84 -10.59 11.48
CA ALA A 203 -9.61 -11.00 10.31
C ALA A 203 -9.42 -10.05 9.10
N MET A 204 -9.28 -8.74 9.35
CA MET A 204 -8.92 -7.76 8.32
C MET A 204 -7.50 -8.01 7.78
N ILE A 205 -6.52 -8.25 8.67
CA ILE A 205 -5.14 -8.58 8.29
C ILE A 205 -5.10 -9.85 7.43
N PHE A 206 -5.88 -10.87 7.79
CA PHE A 206 -5.98 -12.11 7.01
C PHE A 206 -6.48 -11.82 5.59
N THR A 207 -7.54 -11.02 5.46
CA THR A 207 -8.08 -10.60 4.15
C THR A 207 -7.02 -9.90 3.31
N TYR A 208 -6.35 -8.90 3.89
CA TYR A 208 -5.27 -8.14 3.27
C TYR A 208 -4.11 -9.03 2.82
N ALA A 209 -3.55 -9.82 3.73
CA ALA A 209 -2.38 -10.63 3.49
C ALA A 209 -2.63 -11.78 2.52
N LYS A 210 -3.84 -12.35 2.54
CA LYS A 210 -4.25 -13.43 1.63
C LYS A 210 -4.42 -12.91 0.20
N GLU A 211 -5.06 -11.74 0.01
CA GLU A 211 -5.30 -11.20 -1.32
C GLU A 211 -4.01 -10.82 -2.04
N LEU A 212 -3.07 -10.17 -1.34
CA LEU A 212 -1.74 -9.82 -1.89
C LEU A 212 -0.88 -11.06 -2.24
N GLN A 213 -1.23 -12.23 -1.72
CA GLN A 213 -0.62 -13.51 -2.10
C GLN A 213 -1.46 -14.29 -3.13
N GLY A 214 -2.68 -13.82 -3.42
CA GLY A 214 -3.61 -14.43 -4.35
C GLY A 214 -3.22 -14.21 -5.80
N ASN A 215 -3.57 -15.16 -6.66
CA ASN A 215 -3.21 -15.09 -8.06
C ASN A 215 -3.89 -13.96 -8.82
N THR A 216 -4.99 -13.38 -8.30
CA THR A 216 -5.64 -12.22 -8.93
C THR A 216 -4.72 -10.99 -8.90
N ASP A 217 -4.26 -10.59 -7.72
CA ASP A 217 -3.35 -9.45 -7.52
C ASP A 217 -2.02 -9.68 -8.26
N LYS A 218 -1.41 -10.86 -8.05
CA LYS A 218 -0.18 -11.23 -8.75
C LYS A 218 -0.31 -11.14 -10.27
N TYR A 219 -1.44 -11.58 -10.84
CA TYR A 219 -1.67 -11.51 -12.28
C TYR A 219 -1.75 -10.07 -12.76
N VAL A 220 -2.45 -9.20 -12.02
CA VAL A 220 -2.56 -7.77 -12.35
C VAL A 220 -1.19 -7.12 -12.35
N MET A 221 -0.44 -7.26 -11.25
CA MET A 221 0.90 -6.68 -11.13
C MET A 221 1.85 -7.21 -12.20
N ASN A 222 1.85 -8.53 -12.45
CA ASN A 222 2.68 -9.14 -13.47
C ASN A 222 2.33 -8.64 -14.88
N TYR A 223 1.02 -8.51 -15.20
CA TYR A 223 0.60 -8.00 -16.50
C TYR A 223 1.06 -6.56 -16.72
N ILE A 224 0.88 -5.69 -15.73
CA ILE A 224 1.32 -4.29 -15.80
C ILE A 224 2.86 -4.21 -15.91
N SER A 225 3.60 -5.00 -15.14
CA SER A 225 5.06 -5.08 -15.28
C SER A 225 5.48 -5.46 -16.70
N GLU A 226 4.88 -6.50 -17.27
CA GLU A 226 5.25 -6.97 -18.61
C GLU A 226 4.88 -5.98 -19.70
N ILE A 227 3.73 -5.31 -19.62
CA ILE A 227 3.37 -4.28 -20.61
C ILE A 227 4.29 -3.05 -20.51
N VAL A 228 4.69 -2.65 -19.30
CA VAL A 228 5.69 -1.58 -19.08
C VAL A 228 7.04 -1.98 -19.69
N LYS A 229 7.56 -3.18 -19.38
CA LYS A 229 8.81 -3.72 -19.95
C LYS A 229 8.79 -3.64 -21.48
N LEU A 230 7.70 -4.09 -22.10
CA LEU A 230 7.57 -4.09 -23.55
C LEU A 230 7.48 -2.68 -24.13
N ALA A 231 6.78 -1.75 -23.45
CA ALA A 231 6.68 -0.35 -23.89
C ALA A 231 8.05 0.33 -23.85
N VAL A 232 8.84 0.09 -22.80
CA VAL A 232 10.23 0.57 -22.69
C VAL A 232 11.12 -0.04 -23.77
N GLN A 233 11.04 -1.35 -23.99
CA GLN A 233 11.81 -2.05 -25.03
C GLN A 233 11.50 -1.53 -26.45
N LYS A 234 10.25 -1.14 -26.71
CA LYS A 234 9.81 -0.54 -27.98
C LYS A 234 10.13 0.95 -28.09
N GLY A 235 10.67 1.58 -27.03
CA GLY A 235 10.94 3.01 -26.99
C GLY A 235 9.69 3.89 -26.97
N LEU A 236 8.55 3.35 -26.55
CA LEU A 236 7.27 4.09 -26.49
C LEU A 236 7.17 4.96 -25.22
N ILE A 237 7.81 4.52 -24.14
CA ILE A 237 8.03 5.27 -22.90
C ILE A 237 9.46 5.02 -22.42
N SER A 238 9.97 5.90 -21.54
CA SER A 238 11.21 5.65 -20.78
C SER A 238 10.90 5.19 -19.35
N LEU A 239 11.89 4.68 -18.61
CA LEU A 239 11.70 4.41 -17.17
C LEU A 239 11.47 5.71 -16.37
N GLU A 240 12.10 6.82 -16.77
CA GLU A 240 11.90 8.12 -16.14
C GLU A 240 10.44 8.61 -16.29
N ASP A 241 9.78 8.26 -17.40
CA ASP A 241 8.36 8.60 -17.61
C ASP A 241 7.47 8.09 -16.48
N LEU A 242 7.82 6.98 -15.82
CA LEU A 242 7.07 6.42 -14.69
C LEU A 242 7.05 7.37 -13.47
N TYR A 243 8.02 8.28 -13.35
CA TYR A 243 8.14 9.22 -12.23
C TYR A 243 7.64 10.63 -12.56
N VAL A 244 7.54 10.99 -13.85
CA VAL A 244 7.18 12.36 -14.26
C VAL A 244 5.85 12.47 -14.99
N LYS A 245 5.33 11.39 -15.57
CA LYS A 245 4.00 11.35 -16.21
C LYS A 245 2.94 10.85 -15.23
N THR A 246 1.69 11.01 -15.64
CA THR A 246 0.54 10.39 -14.99
C THR A 246 0.32 8.96 -15.50
N GLU A 247 -0.34 8.13 -14.69
CA GLU A 247 -0.74 6.79 -15.13
C GLU A 247 -1.66 6.86 -16.36
N GLU A 248 -2.53 7.88 -16.46
CA GLU A 248 -3.40 8.07 -17.62
C GLU A 248 -2.61 8.26 -18.92
N GLU A 249 -1.57 9.09 -18.91
CA GLU A 249 -0.72 9.32 -20.09
C GLU A 249 -0.02 8.04 -20.54
N ILE A 250 0.48 7.24 -19.59
CA ILE A 250 1.14 5.96 -19.89
C ILE A 250 0.12 4.94 -20.41
N ILE A 251 -1.07 4.88 -19.82
CA ILE A 251 -2.15 4.00 -20.25
C ILE A 251 -2.61 4.31 -21.67
N ARG A 252 -2.61 5.57 -22.10
CA ARG A 252 -2.92 5.91 -23.51
C ARG A 252 -1.95 5.25 -24.48
N VAL A 253 -0.67 5.17 -24.13
CA VAL A 253 0.33 4.40 -24.89
C VAL A 253 -0.03 2.92 -24.90
N PHE A 254 -0.43 2.34 -23.76
CA PHE A 254 -0.87 0.94 -23.72
C PHE A 254 -2.08 0.69 -24.62
N GLN A 255 -3.07 1.58 -24.61
CA GLN A 255 -4.28 1.47 -25.43
C GLN A 255 -3.98 1.56 -26.93
N GLU A 256 -3.04 2.40 -27.33
CA GLU A 256 -2.69 2.62 -28.74
C GLU A 256 -1.85 1.47 -29.31
N PHE A 257 -0.88 0.97 -28.53
CA PHE A 257 0.16 0.09 -29.05
C PHE A 257 0.03 -1.38 -28.64
N PHE A 258 -0.86 -1.72 -27.69
CA PHE A 258 -0.99 -3.07 -27.16
C PHE A 258 -2.41 -3.61 -27.23
N LEU A 259 -2.66 -4.55 -28.15
CA LEU A 259 -3.96 -5.21 -28.34
C LEU A 259 -4.44 -5.95 -27.07
N SER A 260 -3.50 -6.52 -26.32
CA SER A 260 -3.76 -7.25 -25.08
C SER A 260 -4.35 -6.36 -23.99
N TRP A 261 -4.09 -5.04 -24.02
CA TRP A 261 -4.60 -4.09 -23.01
C TRP A 261 -6.12 -4.12 -22.90
N ASN A 262 -6.83 -4.16 -24.04
CA ASN A 262 -8.28 -4.20 -24.02
C ASN A 262 -8.81 -5.52 -23.42
N ASN A 263 -8.10 -6.63 -23.60
CA ASN A 263 -8.46 -7.89 -22.96
C ASN A 263 -8.20 -7.87 -21.46
N PHE A 264 -7.12 -7.22 -21.00
CA PHE A 264 -6.80 -7.05 -19.58
C PHE A 264 -7.82 -6.15 -18.88
N LYS A 265 -8.10 -4.99 -19.47
CA LYS A 265 -9.09 -4.04 -18.95
C LYS A 265 -10.47 -4.67 -18.77
N ASN A 266 -10.87 -5.54 -19.69
CA ASN A 266 -12.17 -6.21 -19.68
C ASN A 266 -12.14 -7.62 -19.06
N ALA A 267 -11.04 -8.03 -18.42
CA ALA A 267 -10.99 -9.32 -17.74
C ALA A 267 -11.85 -9.28 -16.47
N GLU A 268 -12.83 -10.17 -16.37
CA GLU A 268 -13.74 -10.25 -15.21
C GLU A 268 -13.42 -11.43 -14.30
N CYS A 269 -12.62 -12.40 -14.77
CA CYS A 269 -12.17 -13.53 -13.98
C CYS A 269 -10.88 -14.15 -14.51
N LEU A 270 -10.17 -14.84 -13.62
CA LEU A 270 -9.04 -15.70 -13.95
C LEU A 270 -9.45 -17.17 -14.03
N VAL A 271 -8.83 -17.90 -14.94
CA VAL A 271 -8.79 -19.37 -14.88
C VAL A 271 -7.66 -19.76 -13.94
N ARG A 272 -7.97 -20.62 -12.96
CA ARG A 272 -7.02 -21.16 -11.97
C ARG A 272 -6.77 -22.64 -12.23
N THR A 273 -5.51 -23.07 -12.15
CA THR A 273 -5.11 -24.43 -12.52
C THR A 273 -3.75 -24.79 -11.92
N ASN A 274 -3.54 -26.08 -11.61
CA ASN A 274 -2.23 -26.62 -11.24
C ASN A 274 -1.47 -27.21 -12.45
N GLN A 275 -2.07 -27.14 -13.64
CA GLN A 275 -1.44 -27.51 -14.90
C GLN A 275 -0.99 -26.25 -15.63
N LYS A 276 0.29 -26.20 -16.02
CA LYS A 276 0.88 -25.07 -16.72
C LYS A 276 0.07 -24.71 -17.99
N PRO A 277 -0.51 -23.51 -18.07
CA PRO A 277 -1.28 -23.08 -19.23
C PRO A 277 -0.37 -22.63 -20.39
N GLU A 278 -0.95 -22.61 -21.60
CA GLU A 278 -0.34 -21.97 -22.75
C GLU A 278 -0.65 -20.46 -22.78
N GLY A 279 0.39 -19.64 -22.95
CA GLY A 279 0.29 -18.19 -23.09
C GLY A 279 0.77 -17.43 -21.85
N PHE A 280 0.23 -16.23 -21.63
CA PHE A 280 0.54 -15.38 -20.48
C PHE A 280 -0.20 -15.88 -19.23
N TYR A 281 0.55 -16.13 -18.16
CA TYR A 281 0.03 -16.61 -16.89
C TYR A 281 0.87 -16.03 -15.74
N VAL A 282 0.35 -16.15 -14.52
CA VAL A 282 1.09 -15.89 -13.29
C VAL A 282 1.40 -17.18 -12.56
N SER A 283 2.61 -17.28 -12.03
CA SER A 283 3.13 -18.40 -11.22
C SER A 283 4.41 -17.90 -10.55
N LEU A 284 4.26 -17.06 -9.53
CA LEU A 284 5.38 -16.43 -8.83
C LEU A 284 5.10 -16.28 -7.34
N ASP A 285 6.16 -16.39 -6.55
CA ASP A 285 6.18 -16.05 -5.14
C ASP A 285 6.40 -14.55 -4.98
N VAL A 286 5.77 -13.97 -3.96
CA VAL A 286 5.77 -12.53 -3.69
C VAL A 286 6.06 -12.24 -2.23
N LYS A 287 6.36 -10.98 -1.92
CA LYS A 287 6.47 -10.48 -0.54
C LYS A 287 5.26 -10.93 0.29
N LYS A 288 5.50 -11.66 1.37
CA LYS A 288 4.45 -12.03 2.32
C LYS A 288 4.25 -10.88 3.30
N ARG A 289 3.22 -10.07 3.06
CA ARG A 289 2.85 -8.98 3.97
C ARG A 289 2.05 -9.53 5.13
N ASN A 290 2.39 -9.11 6.35
CA ASN A 290 1.65 -9.49 7.54
C ASN A 290 1.85 -8.47 8.67
N VAL A 291 0.91 -8.46 9.61
CA VAL A 291 0.96 -7.73 10.88
C VAL A 291 0.63 -8.73 11.99
N ILE A 292 1.32 -8.69 13.12
CA ILE A 292 0.89 -9.35 14.35
C ILE A 292 0.75 -8.26 15.42
N PRO A 293 -0.46 -7.73 15.65
CA PRO A 293 -0.62 -6.56 16.51
C PRO A 293 -0.29 -6.87 17.97
N LEU A 294 0.18 -5.84 18.68
CA LEU A 294 0.20 -5.84 20.13
C LEU A 294 -1.21 -5.70 20.69
N ILE A 295 -1.44 -6.27 21.87
CA ILE A 295 -2.67 -6.15 22.63
C ILE A 295 -2.32 -5.88 24.09
N LYS A 296 -2.98 -4.89 24.68
CA LYS A 296 -2.90 -4.61 26.11
C LYS A 296 -3.95 -5.46 26.84
N VAL A 297 -3.48 -6.40 27.65
CA VAL A 297 -4.34 -7.25 28.50
C VAL A 297 -3.99 -6.99 29.96
N ASN A 298 -4.92 -6.41 30.71
CA ASN A 298 -4.68 -5.94 32.07
C ASN A 298 -3.52 -4.91 32.13
N GLN A 299 -2.40 -5.28 32.76
CA GLN A 299 -1.19 -4.46 32.88
C GLN A 299 -0.04 -4.95 31.97
N GLU A 300 -0.28 -5.97 31.15
CA GLU A 300 0.73 -6.56 30.28
C GLU A 300 0.44 -6.22 28.81
N VAL A 301 1.51 -6.09 28.02
CA VAL A 301 1.45 -5.97 26.57
C VAL A 301 2.01 -7.25 25.97
N LYS A 302 1.24 -7.87 25.07
CA LYS A 302 1.59 -9.13 24.40
C LYS A 302 1.24 -9.07 22.92
N ARG A 303 1.70 -10.02 22.12
CA ARG A 303 1.16 -10.23 20.77
C ARG A 303 -0.18 -10.92 20.86
N ILE A 304 -1.11 -10.57 19.97
CA ILE A 304 -2.46 -11.16 19.97
C ILE A 304 -2.48 -12.70 19.90
N VAL A 305 -1.50 -13.29 19.21
CA VAL A 305 -1.33 -14.75 19.10
C VAL A 305 -1.01 -15.44 20.42
N GLU A 306 -0.54 -14.71 21.43
CA GLU A 306 -0.24 -15.28 22.75
C GLU A 306 -1.49 -15.35 23.65
N VAL A 307 -2.57 -14.67 23.27
CA VAL A 307 -3.76 -14.51 24.11
C VAL A 307 -5.06 -14.96 23.44
N SER A 308 -5.08 -15.07 22.11
CA SER A 308 -6.25 -15.49 21.34
C SER A 308 -5.94 -16.73 20.49
N SER A 309 -6.66 -17.83 20.77
CA SER A 309 -6.62 -19.04 19.96
C SER A 309 -7.18 -18.80 18.55
N PHE A 310 -8.18 -17.93 18.42
CA PHE A 310 -8.68 -17.49 17.11
C PHE A 310 -7.57 -16.86 16.29
N ALA A 311 -6.80 -15.93 16.88
CA ALA A 311 -5.69 -15.31 16.16
C ALA A 311 -4.61 -16.33 15.77
N GLU A 312 -4.23 -17.22 16.69
CA GLU A 312 -3.26 -18.29 16.41
C GLU A 312 -3.69 -19.15 15.20
N GLU A 313 -4.96 -19.57 15.15
CA GLU A 313 -5.53 -20.34 14.04
C GLU A 313 -5.49 -19.57 12.71
N ILE A 314 -5.88 -18.29 12.71
CA ILE A 314 -5.86 -17.44 11.51
C ILE A 314 -4.44 -17.27 10.95
N TYR A 315 -3.45 -17.00 11.80
CA TYR A 315 -2.06 -16.88 11.35
C TYR A 315 -1.47 -18.22 10.92
N PHE A 316 -1.89 -19.33 11.53
CA PHE A 316 -1.54 -20.66 11.05
C PHE A 316 -2.11 -20.91 9.64
N GLU A 317 -3.38 -20.56 9.40
CA GLU A 317 -3.97 -20.66 8.06
C GLU A 317 -3.20 -19.80 7.05
N LEU A 318 -2.94 -18.53 7.37
CA LEU A 318 -2.21 -17.59 6.50
C LEU A 318 -0.80 -18.09 6.16
N LYS A 319 -0.09 -18.65 7.13
CA LYS A 319 1.26 -19.21 6.91
C LYS A 319 1.26 -20.37 5.92
N ASN A 320 0.21 -21.18 5.92
CA ASN A 320 0.05 -22.35 5.06
C ASN A 320 -0.74 -22.06 3.77
N TYR A 321 -1.21 -20.83 3.60
CA TYR A 321 -1.94 -20.42 2.41
C TYR A 321 -1.08 -20.55 1.16
N HIS A 322 -1.65 -21.18 0.14
CA HIS A 322 -1.17 -21.21 -1.22
C HIS A 322 -2.38 -21.17 -2.16
N ASP A 323 -2.30 -20.35 -3.19
CA ASP A 323 -3.25 -20.42 -4.30
C ASP A 323 -2.83 -21.59 -5.23
N THR A 324 -3.64 -21.84 -6.25
CA THR A 324 -3.28 -22.68 -7.40
C THR A 324 -1.93 -22.28 -8.02
N ASP A 325 -1.22 -23.24 -8.61
CA ASP A 325 0.13 -22.98 -9.14
C ASP A 325 0.13 -21.93 -10.26
N PHE A 326 -0.95 -21.87 -11.05
CA PHE A 326 -1.09 -20.97 -12.17
C PHE A 326 -2.45 -20.29 -12.23
N ALA A 327 -2.46 -19.02 -12.66
CA ALA A 327 -3.68 -18.37 -13.12
C ALA A 327 -3.46 -17.54 -14.39
N TYR A 328 -4.51 -17.41 -15.21
CA TYR A 328 -4.44 -16.68 -16.48
C TYR A 328 -5.80 -16.18 -16.97
N VAL A 329 -5.78 -15.18 -17.85
CA VAL A 329 -6.96 -14.76 -18.62
C VAL A 329 -6.94 -15.45 -19.98
N ARG A 330 -8.00 -16.21 -20.32
CA ARG A 330 -8.05 -17.01 -21.57
C ARG A 330 -7.76 -16.23 -22.85
N LYS A 331 -8.18 -14.96 -22.89
CA LYS A 331 -8.04 -14.06 -24.05
C LYS A 331 -6.64 -13.45 -24.19
N ILE A 332 -5.78 -13.56 -23.17
CA ILE A 332 -4.43 -12.98 -23.16
C ILE A 332 -3.42 -14.11 -23.29
N LYS A 333 -2.89 -14.27 -24.51
CA LYS A 333 -1.86 -15.28 -24.80
C LYS A 333 -0.46 -14.73 -24.76
N ILE A 334 -0.30 -13.44 -25.07
CA ILE A 334 0.96 -12.69 -25.07
C ILE A 334 0.60 -11.26 -24.65
N CYS A 335 1.47 -10.60 -23.89
CA CYS A 335 1.40 -9.15 -23.72
C CYS A 335 1.89 -8.50 -25.02
N ASN A 336 0.97 -7.98 -25.84
CA ASN A 336 1.26 -7.38 -27.13
C ASN A 336 0.26 -6.31 -27.53
#